data_AF-A0AAN9EIA9-F1
#
_entry.id   AF-A0AAN9EIA9-F1
#
_cell.length_a   1.000
_cell.length_b   1.000
_cell.length_c   1.000
_cell.angle_alpha   90.00
_cell.angle_beta   90.00
_cell.angle_gamma   90.00
#
_symmetry.space_group_name_H-M   'P 1'
#
loop_
_entity.id
_entity.type
_entity.pdbx_description
1 polymer ?
#
loop_
_entity_poly.entity_id
_entity_poly.type
_entity_poly.pdbx_seq_one_letter_code
_entity_poly.pdbx_strand_id
1 'polypeptide(L)'
;MCHSKQELYKTGETLAGFAEALNLPFEFHPVVDRLEDVRLPMLHGKEHESVAVNCALQLHKTFYDGTRGELRNFLGFIRSTNPTIVVMAEQEA
;
A
#
# COMPACT_ATOMS: atom_id res chain seq x y z
N MET A 1 16.76 2.93 9.59
CA MET A 1 16.59 1.78 10.50
C MET A 1 15.64 0.81 9.84
N CYS A 2 16.06 -0.44 9.62
CA CYS A 2 15.23 -1.45 8.95
C CYS A 2 14.17 -1.96 9.94
N HIS A 3 12.94 -1.49 9.81
CA HIS A 3 11.79 -1.93 10.60
C HIS A 3 10.89 -2.93 9.84
N SER A 4 11.19 -3.27 8.58
CA SER A 4 10.11 -3.61 7.66
C SER A 4 9.53 -5.02 7.80
N LYS A 5 10.33 -6.09 7.88
CA LYS A 5 9.79 -7.45 7.68
C LYS A 5 9.05 -8.02 8.90
N GLN A 6 9.65 -7.95 10.10
CA GLN A 6 9.07 -8.57 11.30
C GLN A 6 7.81 -7.83 11.78
N GLU A 7 7.78 -6.50 11.65
CA GLU A 7 6.60 -5.70 12.00
C GLU A 7 5.43 -5.98 11.06
N LEU A 8 5.70 -6.14 9.75
CA LEU A 8 4.67 -6.53 8.78
C LEU A 8 4.08 -7.91 9.09
N TYR A 9 4.90 -8.89 9.50
CA TYR A 9 4.36 -10.20 9.91
C TYR A 9 3.50 -10.11 11.17
N LYS A 10 3.96 -9.40 12.20
CA LYS A 10 3.17 -9.19 13.43
C LYS A 10 1.85 -8.46 13.15
N THR A 11 1.89 -7.50 12.23
CA THR A 11 0.69 -6.80 11.77
C THR A 11 -0.28 -7.76 11.10
N GLY A 12 0.22 -8.62 10.19
CA GLY A 12 -0.58 -9.66 9.55
C GLY A 12 -1.22 -10.64 10.54
N GLU A 13 -0.45 -11.14 11.52
CA GLU A 13 -0.97 -12.02 12.59
C GLU A 13 -2.06 -11.34 13.40
N THR A 14 -1.85 -10.07 13.76
CA THR A 14 -2.83 -9.29 14.53
C THR A 14 -4.12 -9.08 13.73
N LEU A 15 -4.02 -8.70 12.44
CA LEU A 15 -5.18 -8.51 11.57
C LEU A 15 -5.94 -9.83 11.33
N ALA A 16 -5.22 -10.94 11.16
CA ALA A 16 -5.84 -12.26 11.01
C ALA A 16 -6.63 -12.66 12.26
N GLY A 17 -6.08 -12.45 13.46
CA GLY A 17 -6.79 -12.70 14.71
C GLY A 17 -8.07 -11.86 14.86
N PHE A 18 -8.04 -10.58 14.44
CA PHE A 18 -9.25 -9.75 14.41
C PHE A 18 -10.30 -10.26 13.42
N ALA A 19 -9.88 -10.65 12.21
CA ALA A 19 -10.79 -11.16 11.20
C ALA A 19 -11.42 -12.50 11.64
N GLU A 20 -10.64 -13.39 12.25
CA GLU A 20 -11.13 -14.66 12.81
C GLU A 20 -12.18 -14.42 13.91
N ALA A 21 -11.93 -13.50 14.83
CA ALA A 21 -12.89 -13.14 15.88
C ALA A 21 -14.22 -12.58 15.34
N LEU A 22 -14.19 -11.99 14.14
CA LEU A 22 -15.37 -11.48 13.42
C LEU A 22 -15.94 -12.47 12.40
N ASN A 23 -15.35 -13.66 12.27
CA ASN A 23 -15.70 -14.67 11.27
C ASN A 23 -15.67 -14.12 9.81
N LEU A 24 -14.66 -13.32 9.49
CA LEU A 24 -14.47 -12.71 8.17
C LEU A 24 -13.38 -13.45 7.37
N PRO A 25 -13.60 -13.74 6.06
CA PRO A 25 -12.53 -14.19 5.20
C PRO A 25 -11.50 -13.06 5.01
N PHE A 26 -10.23 -13.35 5.27
CA PHE A 26 -9.17 -12.34 5.26
C PHE A 26 -7.84 -12.92 4.78
N GLU A 27 -7.14 -12.14 3.95
CA GLU A 27 -5.77 -12.42 3.50
C GLU A 27 -4.93 -11.15 3.68
N PHE A 28 -3.66 -11.31 4.10
CA PHE A 28 -2.70 -10.23 4.22
C PHE A 28 -1.42 -10.56 3.47
N HIS A 29 -1.09 -9.74 2.46
CA HIS A 29 0.06 -9.93 1.58
C HIS A 29 1.08 -8.79 1.77
N PRO A 30 2.07 -8.94 2.68
CA PRO A 30 3.04 -7.88 2.93
C PRO A 30 4.03 -7.75 1.77
N VAL A 31 4.24 -6.52 1.31
CA VAL A 31 5.32 -6.17 0.37
C VAL A 31 6.48 -5.56 1.15
N VAL A 32 7.63 -6.23 1.14
CA VAL A 32 8.83 -5.82 1.88
C VAL A 32 9.86 -5.22 0.91
N ASP A 33 9.53 -4.05 0.36
CA ASP A 33 10.38 -3.33 -0.58
C ASP A 33 10.23 -1.81 -0.41
N ARG A 34 11.07 -1.05 -1.11
CA ARG A 34 10.88 0.39 -1.25
C ARG A 34 9.69 0.66 -2.18
N LEU A 35 8.97 1.75 -1.98
CA LEU A 35 7.73 2.06 -2.70
C LEU A 35 7.96 2.15 -4.22
N GLU A 36 9.09 2.70 -4.61
CA GLU A 36 9.59 2.84 -5.98
C GLU A 36 9.90 1.49 -6.66
N ASP A 37 10.17 0.45 -5.88
CA ASP A 37 10.47 -0.91 -6.38
C ASP A 37 9.22 -1.79 -6.47
N VAL A 38 8.07 -1.34 -5.92
CA VAL A 38 6.81 -2.10 -5.93
C VAL A 38 6.24 -2.22 -7.34
N ARG A 39 5.82 -3.43 -7.70
CA ARG A 39 5.23 -3.78 -9.00
C ARG A 39 3.84 -4.38 -8.83
N LEU A 40 2.99 -4.25 -9.84
CA LEU A 40 1.60 -4.73 -9.79
C LEU A 40 1.46 -6.20 -9.36
N PRO A 41 2.28 -7.16 -9.86
CA PRO A 41 2.16 -8.55 -9.44
C PRO A 41 2.44 -8.79 -7.96
N MET A 42 3.20 -7.89 -7.31
CA MET A 42 3.51 -7.98 -5.88
C MET A 42 2.31 -7.61 -5.00
N LEU A 43 1.28 -6.98 -5.57
CA LEU A 43 0.07 -6.59 -4.83
C LEU A 43 -0.95 -7.72 -4.70
N HIS A 44 -0.73 -8.87 -5.37
CA HIS A 44 -1.61 -10.04 -5.31
C HIS A 44 -3.10 -9.77 -5.62
N GLY A 45 -3.40 -8.70 -6.37
CA GLY A 45 -4.77 -8.38 -6.77
C GLY A 45 -5.35 -9.45 -7.71
N LYS A 46 -6.60 -9.84 -7.48
CA LYS A 46 -7.29 -10.85 -8.30
C LYS A 46 -8.26 -10.16 -9.27
N GLU A 47 -8.51 -10.81 -10.40
CA GLU A 47 -9.55 -10.34 -11.32
C GLU A 47 -10.91 -10.30 -10.60
N HIS A 48 -11.70 -9.27 -10.88
CA HIS A 48 -13.03 -9.01 -10.29
C HIS A 48 -13.06 -8.51 -8.83
N GLU A 49 -11.93 -8.21 -8.21
CA GLU A 49 -11.91 -7.51 -6.91
C GLU A 49 -12.01 -5.99 -7.09
N SER A 50 -12.68 -5.31 -6.15
CA SER A 50 -12.67 -3.85 -6.07
C SER A 50 -11.42 -3.39 -5.34
N VAL A 51 -10.61 -2.56 -5.98
CA VAL A 51 -9.36 -2.06 -5.40
C VAL A 51 -9.59 -0.71 -4.73
N ALA A 52 -9.21 -0.60 -3.45
CA ALA A 52 -9.10 0.67 -2.75
C ALA A 52 -7.62 0.94 -2.44
N VAL A 53 -7.15 2.15 -2.73
CA VAL A 53 -5.78 2.58 -2.42
C VAL A 53 -5.82 3.59 -1.30
N ASN A 54 -5.05 3.34 -0.25
CA ASN A 54 -4.89 4.25 0.90
C ASN A 54 -3.45 4.76 0.97
N CYS A 55 -3.26 6.07 0.81
CA CYS A 55 -1.99 6.76 0.90
C CYS A 55 -1.99 7.68 2.12
N ALA A 56 -1.50 7.19 3.26
CA ALA A 56 -1.39 7.97 4.49
C ALA A 56 0.07 8.38 4.74
N LEU A 57 0.34 9.69 4.68
CA LEU A 57 1.65 10.31 4.95
C LEU A 57 2.78 9.67 4.12
N GLN A 58 2.53 9.40 2.84
CA GLN A 58 3.52 8.78 1.94
C GLN A 58 3.89 9.65 0.75
N LEU A 59 2.97 10.48 0.25
CA LEU A 59 3.21 11.23 -0.98
C LEU A 59 4.26 12.30 -0.77
N HIS A 60 4.28 12.99 0.38
CA HIS A 60 5.32 13.99 0.68
C HIS A 60 6.75 13.41 0.53
N LYS A 61 6.94 12.11 0.78
CA LYS A 61 8.25 11.43 0.63
C LYS A 61 8.67 11.31 -0.84
N THR A 62 7.72 11.18 -1.76
CA THR A 62 7.99 11.18 -3.21
C THR A 62 8.38 12.55 -3.78
N PHE A 63 8.25 13.63 -2.99
CA PHE A 63 8.72 14.96 -3.38
C PHE A 63 10.17 15.24 -2.95
N TYR A 64 10.69 14.51 -1.96
CA TYR A 64 12.00 14.81 -1.38
C TYR A 64 13.18 14.43 -2.29
N ASP A 65 13.00 13.49 -3.24
CA ASP A 65 14.07 13.08 -4.18
C ASP A 65 14.17 13.99 -5.43
N GLY A 66 13.41 15.09 -5.48
CA GLY A 66 13.68 16.23 -6.37
C GLY A 66 13.17 16.12 -7.81
N THR A 67 12.62 14.97 -8.23
CA THR A 67 12.10 14.81 -9.60
C THR A 67 10.57 14.75 -9.61
N ARG A 68 9.90 15.76 -10.20
CA ARG A 68 8.44 15.72 -10.50
C ARG A 68 7.98 14.44 -11.24
N GLY A 69 8.90 13.71 -11.86
CA GLY A 69 8.66 12.43 -12.51
C GLY A 69 8.27 11.30 -11.55
N GLU A 70 8.78 11.28 -10.33
CA GLU A 70 8.53 10.18 -9.37
C GLU A 70 7.11 10.18 -8.85
N LEU A 71 6.59 11.36 -8.46
CA LEU A 71 5.18 11.52 -8.11
C LEU A 71 4.28 11.09 -9.28
N ARG A 72 4.59 11.53 -10.51
CA ARG A 72 3.80 11.16 -11.69
C ARG A 72 3.83 9.64 -11.94
N ASN A 73 4.99 9.01 -11.75
CA ASN A 73 5.14 7.56 -11.89
C ASN A 73 4.35 6.83 -10.80
N PHE A 74 4.39 7.30 -9.56
CA PHE A 74 3.64 6.73 -8.45
C PHE A 74 2.12 6.87 -8.63
N LEU A 75 1.63 8.04 -9.03
CA LEU A 75 0.22 8.23 -9.39
C LEU A 75 -0.17 7.38 -10.61
N GLY A 76 0.75 7.21 -11.57
CA GLY A 76 0.57 6.30 -12.71
C GLY A 76 0.46 4.83 -12.29
N PHE A 77 1.24 4.41 -11.28
CA PHE A 77 1.18 3.10 -10.66
C PHE A 77 -0.13 2.89 -9.89
N ILE A 78 -0.56 3.87 -9.07
CA ILE A 78 -1.88 3.83 -8.42
C ILE A 78 -2.98 3.67 -9.48
N ARG A 79 -2.91 4.42 -10.58
CA ARG A 79 -3.92 4.29 -11.65
C ARG A 79 -3.91 2.91 -12.31
N SER A 80 -2.75 2.25 -12.43
CA SER A 80 -2.66 0.93 -13.07
C SER A 80 -3.22 -0.21 -12.21
N THR A 81 -3.53 0.03 -10.92
CA THR A 81 -4.31 -0.90 -10.10
C THR A 81 -5.81 -0.85 -10.38
N ASN A 82 -6.26 0.06 -11.27
CA ASN A 82 -7.68 0.32 -11.56
C ASN A 82 -8.52 0.53 -10.28
N PRO A 83 -8.16 1.50 -9.42
CA PRO A 83 -8.80 1.66 -8.12
C PRO A 83 -10.21 2.24 -8.24
N THR A 84 -11.11 1.74 -7.41
CA THR A 84 -12.46 2.31 -7.21
C THR A 84 -12.38 3.62 -6.42
N ILE A 85 -11.45 3.69 -5.46
CA ILE A 85 -11.23 4.88 -4.64
C ILE A 85 -9.74 5.02 -4.27
N VAL A 86 -9.28 6.26 -4.24
CA VAL A 86 -7.98 6.63 -3.69
C VAL A 86 -8.22 7.57 -2.51
N VAL A 87 -7.78 7.18 -1.32
CA VAL A 87 -7.80 8.00 -0.11
C VAL A 87 -6.39 8.52 0.14
N MET A 88 -6.27 9.83 0.35
CA MET A 88 -5.00 10.51 0.57
C MET A 88 -5.07 11.34 1.84
N ALA A 89 -4.13 11.12 2.76
CA ALA A 89 -4.00 11.89 3.98
C ALA A 89 -2.56 12.40 4.10
N GLU A 90 -2.38 13.72 4.05
CA GLU A 90 -1.08 14.38 4.13
C GLU A 90 -1.11 15.50 5.17
N GLN A 91 0.07 15.93 5.63
CA GLN A 91 0.17 17.08 6.52
C GLN A 91 -0.16 18.36 5.76
N GLU A 92 -1.08 19.15 6.30
CA GLU A 92 -1.30 20.54 5.87
C GLU A 92 -0.22 21.43 6.51
N ALA A 93 0.45 22.25 5.70
CA ALA A 93 1.57 23.09 6.09
C ALA A 93 1.32 24.56 5.74
#